data_AF-A0A4Q3KEZ0-F1
#
_entry.id   AF-A0A4Q3KEZ0-F1
#
_cell.length_a   1.000
_cell.length_b   1.000
_cell.length_c   1.000
_cell.angle_alpha   90.00
_cell.angle_beta   90.00
_cell.angle_gamma   90.00
#
_symmetry.space_group_name_H-M   'P 1'
#
loop_
_entity.id
_entity.type
_entity.pdbx_description
1 polymer ?
#
loop_
_entity_poly.entity_id
_entity_poly.type
_entity_poly.pdbx_seq_one_letter_code
_entity_poly.pdbx_strand_id
1 'polypeptide(L)'
;MLEQHTMLWAFVTACAALFALPFVPAIREWRRPTDSVALPVPPHDAADIDHFARRLHADAQSRLGRGSPTGYESFDLIAPDAAAGIWSNARARLLACGDVSTAAPILAFQAVYVDGGMKAGAGSAFASLYVARDLELGEGSKVADWAHAEGDLRMGRGSTALRRVSAGGVVRLAAPCWFERVHAPVVRLGGAGGPPQGRVPHGAPVPAQAVPVTQQEASYGTLPHAVERTALLYMVRGDCTLPERSIYRGSLVVTGFLTIGAFTTVIGDIKARGGVTVGEGAVVQGAITCEQSVYLLPGVLALGPVVCEGDVLLGTGTVVGLADALTTVSGRCIVAEEGAVVHGTLWAHEIGMVKHA
;
A
#
# COMPACT_ATOMS: atom_id res chain seq x y z
N MET A 1 65.35 35.91 -9.02
CA MET A 1 64.94 34.56 -8.57
C MET A 1 63.89 34.63 -7.46
N LEU A 2 64.06 35.44 -6.40
CA LEU A 2 63.04 35.61 -5.35
C LEU A 2 61.65 36.05 -5.88
N GLU A 3 61.58 37.04 -6.76
CA GLU A 3 60.31 37.59 -7.27
C GLU A 3 59.46 36.59 -8.08
N GLN A 4 60.12 35.68 -8.82
CA GLN A 4 59.41 34.65 -9.59
C GLN A 4 58.74 33.61 -8.69
N HIS A 5 59.38 33.26 -7.57
CA HIS A 5 58.75 32.37 -6.59
C HIS A 5 57.56 33.05 -5.90
N THR A 6 57.65 34.34 -5.57
CA THR A 6 56.54 35.08 -4.95
C THR A 6 55.31 35.13 -5.87
N MET A 7 55.54 35.36 -7.17
CA MET A 7 54.46 35.43 -8.16
C MET A 7 53.81 34.05 -8.40
N LEU A 8 54.61 32.98 -8.42
CA LEU A 8 54.10 31.61 -8.53
C LEU A 8 53.24 31.23 -7.30
N TRP A 9 53.69 31.56 -6.09
CA TRP A 9 52.92 31.29 -4.86
C TRP A 9 51.61 32.06 -4.82
N ALA A 10 51.61 33.34 -5.24
CA ALA A 10 50.40 34.13 -5.36
C ALA A 10 49.40 33.51 -6.35
N PHE A 11 49.89 33.06 -7.50
CA PHE A 11 49.06 32.40 -8.52
C PHE A 11 48.46 31.08 -8.01
N VAL A 12 49.27 30.20 -7.41
CA VAL A 12 48.80 28.92 -6.85
C VAL A 12 47.76 29.15 -5.75
N THR A 13 47.97 30.15 -4.88
CA THR A 13 47.03 30.50 -3.82
C THR A 13 45.70 31.01 -4.40
N ALA A 14 45.75 31.86 -5.42
CA ALA A 14 44.56 32.35 -6.10
C ALA A 14 43.77 31.22 -6.78
N CYS A 15 44.47 30.30 -7.47
CA CYS A 15 43.83 29.13 -8.06
C CYS A 15 43.22 28.21 -6.99
N ALA A 16 43.92 27.92 -5.90
CA ALA A 16 43.41 27.10 -4.82
C ALA A 16 42.16 27.72 -4.17
N ALA A 17 42.16 29.04 -3.96
CA ALA A 17 41.00 29.77 -3.44
C ALA A 17 39.80 29.71 -4.40
N LEU A 18 40.03 29.89 -5.70
CA LEU A 18 39.00 29.76 -6.75
C LEU A 18 38.42 28.34 -6.83
N PHE A 19 39.26 27.31 -6.66
CA PHE A 19 38.82 25.92 -6.62
C PHE A 19 38.03 25.57 -5.35
N ALA A 20 38.37 26.18 -4.20
CA ALA A 20 37.70 25.90 -2.93
C ALA A 20 36.38 26.66 -2.75
N LEU A 21 36.24 27.84 -3.38
CA LEU A 21 35.08 28.73 -3.24
C LEU A 21 33.72 28.06 -3.53
N PRO A 22 33.56 27.26 -4.60
CA PRO A 22 32.31 26.55 -4.88
C PRO A 22 31.92 25.50 -3.82
N PHE A 23 32.88 25.03 -3.01
CA PHE A 23 32.63 24.04 -1.94
C PHE A 23 32.29 24.68 -0.60
N VAL A 24 32.40 26.01 -0.46
CA VAL A 24 32.03 26.72 0.76
C VAL A 24 30.59 26.44 1.21
N PRO A 25 29.56 26.41 0.32
CA PRO A 25 28.21 26.03 0.70
C PRO A 25 28.12 24.59 1.24
N ALA A 26 28.82 23.64 0.62
CA ALA A 26 28.83 22.24 1.06
C ALA A 26 29.51 22.07 2.44
N ILE A 27 30.63 22.76 2.68
CA ILE A 27 31.30 22.76 3.99
C ILE A 27 30.43 23.44 5.06
N ARG A 28 29.70 24.50 4.68
CA ARG A 28 28.78 25.20 5.57
C ARG A 28 27.59 24.32 5.95
N GLU A 29 26.98 23.65 4.99
CA GLU A 29 25.87 22.71 5.22
C GLU A 29 26.32 21.51 6.06
N TRP A 30 27.51 20.96 5.79
CA TRP A 30 28.08 19.88 6.61
C TRP A 30 28.32 20.29 8.07
N ARG A 31 28.77 21.53 8.32
CA ARG A 31 29.03 22.04 9.67
C ARG A 31 27.77 22.52 10.39
N ARG A 32 26.76 22.98 9.65
CA ARG A 32 25.49 23.48 10.17
C ARG A 32 24.40 23.04 9.21
N PRO A 33 23.84 21.84 9.39
CA PRO A 33 22.75 21.35 8.57
C PRO A 33 21.60 22.36 8.67
N THR A 34 21.33 23.06 7.57
CA THR A 34 20.21 23.99 7.47
C THR A 34 19.03 23.34 6.76
N ASP A 35 19.28 22.28 6.00
CA ASP A 35 18.31 21.54 5.19
C ASP A 35 18.07 20.13 5.74
N SER A 36 17.91 20.03 7.07
CA SER A 36 17.65 18.74 7.75
C SER A 36 16.16 18.36 7.79
N VAL A 37 15.29 19.22 7.26
CA VAL A 37 13.85 19.00 7.23
C VAL A 37 13.46 18.59 5.82
N ALA A 38 12.79 17.45 5.69
CA ALA A 38 12.28 16.99 4.41
C ALA A 38 11.50 18.12 3.72
N LEU A 39 11.73 18.30 2.41
CA LEU A 39 10.96 19.24 1.61
C LEU A 39 9.46 18.97 1.84
N PRO A 40 8.63 20.02 1.98
CA PRO A 40 7.20 19.86 2.18
C PRO A 40 6.59 19.21 0.95
N VAL A 41 6.44 17.88 1.00
CA VAL A 41 5.70 17.12 0.00
C VAL A 41 4.22 17.48 0.17
N PRO A 42 3.50 17.88 -0.89
CA PRO A 42 2.07 18.13 -0.81
C PRO A 42 1.36 16.94 -0.15
N PRO A 43 0.37 17.14 0.74
CA PRO A 43 -0.30 16.01 1.43
C PRO A 43 -0.96 15.00 0.48
N HIS A 44 -1.24 15.43 -0.75
CA HIS A 44 -1.73 14.56 -1.82
C HIS A 44 -0.65 13.62 -2.40
N ASP A 45 0.62 14.02 -2.29
CA ASP A 45 1.80 13.29 -2.75
C ASP A 45 2.51 12.57 -1.59
N ALA A 46 2.14 12.87 -0.34
CA ALA A 46 2.68 12.23 0.84
C ALA A 46 2.31 10.73 0.89
N ALA A 47 3.31 9.90 1.19
CA ALA A 47 3.15 8.46 1.41
C ALA A 47 2.31 8.16 2.68
N ASP A 48 2.02 9.15 3.51
CA ASP A 48 1.20 9.01 4.72
C ASP A 48 -0.29 8.99 4.38
N ILE A 49 -0.86 7.79 4.39
CA ILE A 49 -2.28 7.56 4.11
C ILE A 49 -3.19 8.19 5.16
N ASP A 50 -2.75 8.22 6.42
CA ASP A 50 -3.59 8.61 7.56
C ASP A 50 -3.48 10.11 7.91
N HIS A 51 -2.66 10.88 7.19
CA HIS A 51 -2.46 12.31 7.46
C HIS A 51 -3.79 13.08 7.62
N PHE A 52 -4.72 12.91 6.68
CA PHE A 52 -6.01 13.61 6.70
C PHE A 52 -6.92 13.11 7.83
N ALA A 53 -6.91 11.80 8.08
CA ALA A 53 -7.64 11.17 9.17
C ALA A 53 -7.16 11.72 10.53
N ARG A 54 -5.85 11.76 10.76
CA ARG A 54 -5.25 12.31 11.98
C ARG A 54 -5.58 13.79 12.18
N ARG A 55 -5.56 14.58 11.11
CA ARG A 55 -5.92 16.00 11.18
C ARG A 55 -7.40 16.19 11.54
N LEU A 56 -8.31 15.47 10.88
CA LEU A 56 -9.74 15.55 11.21
C LEU A 56 -10.01 15.07 12.63
N HIS A 57 -9.33 14.00 13.06
CA HIS A 57 -9.42 13.49 14.42
C HIS A 57 -8.96 14.52 15.45
N ALA A 58 -7.81 15.16 15.24
CA ALA A 58 -7.33 16.22 16.13
C ALA A 58 -8.33 17.39 16.23
N ASP A 59 -8.86 17.86 15.10
CA ASP A 59 -9.86 18.93 15.06
C ASP A 59 -11.15 18.54 15.81
N ALA A 60 -11.63 17.31 15.64
CA ALA A 60 -12.81 16.80 16.32
C ALA A 60 -12.59 16.60 17.83
N GLN A 61 -11.44 16.04 18.24
CA GLN A 61 -11.10 15.88 19.66
C GLN A 61 -10.94 17.22 20.37
N SER A 62 -10.36 18.22 19.69
CA SER A 62 -10.33 19.61 20.16
C SER A 62 -11.76 20.13 20.38
N ARG A 63 -12.64 19.96 19.40
CA ARG A 63 -14.04 20.40 19.48
C ARG A 63 -14.85 19.72 20.60
N LEU A 64 -14.52 18.46 20.89
CA LEU A 64 -15.10 17.66 21.98
C LEU A 64 -14.49 17.97 23.36
N GLY A 65 -13.48 18.84 23.45
CA GLY A 65 -12.80 19.19 24.70
C GLY A 65 -11.88 18.08 25.24
N ARG A 66 -11.49 17.12 24.40
CA ARG A 66 -10.63 15.97 24.76
C ARG A 66 -9.22 16.09 24.20
N GLY A 67 -9.01 16.95 23.21
CA GLY A 67 -7.73 17.16 22.51
C GLY A 67 -7.13 18.55 22.73
N SER A 68 -5.91 18.74 22.22
CA SER A 68 -5.26 20.05 22.20
C SER A 68 -5.94 20.98 21.19
N PRO A 69 -6.06 22.29 21.47
CA PRO A 69 -6.64 23.26 20.54
C PRO A 69 -5.92 23.26 19.19
N THR A 70 -6.67 23.05 18.10
CA THR A 70 -6.12 23.12 16.73
C THR A 70 -6.42 24.45 16.03
N GLY A 71 -7.30 25.27 16.62
CA GLY A 71 -7.82 26.50 16.01
C GLY A 71 -8.98 26.28 15.02
N TYR A 72 -9.43 25.03 14.82
CA TYR A 72 -10.61 24.71 14.01
C TYR A 72 -11.78 24.30 14.90
N GLU A 73 -12.88 25.06 14.87
CA GLU A 73 -14.03 24.83 15.76
C GLU A 73 -15.35 24.59 15.02
N SER A 74 -15.38 24.75 13.70
CA SER A 74 -16.61 24.71 12.91
C SER A 74 -17.04 23.28 12.60
N PHE A 75 -17.92 22.74 13.43
CA PHE A 75 -18.60 21.46 13.19
C PHE A 75 -20.10 21.62 13.34
N ASP A 76 -20.85 21.09 12.37
CA ASP A 76 -22.27 20.86 12.50
C ASP A 76 -22.46 19.54 13.27
N LEU A 77 -23.09 19.61 14.44
CA LEU A 77 -23.38 18.42 15.24
C LEU A 77 -24.54 17.66 14.63
N ILE A 78 -24.34 16.36 14.41
CA ILE A 78 -25.36 15.46 13.89
C ILE A 78 -25.80 14.48 14.96
N ALA A 79 -27.12 14.39 15.17
CA ALA A 79 -27.70 13.35 15.99
C ALA A 79 -27.58 11.97 15.28
N PRO A 80 -27.29 10.88 15.98
CA PRO A 80 -27.14 9.55 15.40
C PRO A 80 -28.30 9.06 14.52
N ASP A 81 -29.50 9.54 14.80
CA ASP A 81 -30.78 9.24 14.14
C ASP A 81 -31.21 10.31 13.12
N ALA A 82 -30.32 11.27 12.82
CA ALA A 82 -30.61 12.36 11.91
C ALA A 82 -30.99 11.86 10.51
N ALA A 83 -32.09 12.40 9.99
CA ALA A 83 -32.59 12.09 8.65
C ALA A 83 -31.54 12.35 7.56
N ALA A 84 -31.54 11.52 6.52
CA ALA A 84 -30.56 11.54 5.41
C ALA A 84 -30.37 12.93 4.76
N GLY A 85 -31.42 13.76 4.69
CA GLY A 85 -31.36 15.10 4.09
C GLY A 85 -30.57 16.15 4.89
N ILE A 86 -30.21 15.88 6.14
CA ILE A 86 -29.43 16.80 6.98
C ILE A 86 -27.94 16.76 6.58
N TRP A 87 -27.44 15.56 6.26
CA TRP A 87 -26.04 15.31 5.92
C TRP A 87 -25.62 15.97 4.62
N SER A 88 -26.51 15.97 3.61
CA SER A 88 -26.22 16.50 2.28
C SER A 88 -26.21 18.03 2.22
N ASN A 89 -26.90 18.69 3.15
CA ASN A 89 -27.06 20.15 3.18
C ASN A 89 -26.07 20.84 4.13
N ALA A 90 -25.18 20.06 4.76
CA ALA A 90 -24.18 20.56 5.68
C ALA A 90 -23.25 21.58 5.02
N ARG A 91 -22.94 22.65 5.76
CA ARG A 91 -22.03 23.71 5.30
C ARG A 91 -20.66 23.65 5.98
N ALA A 92 -20.59 22.98 7.13
CA ALA A 92 -19.35 22.70 7.85
C ALA A 92 -19.09 21.19 7.90
N ARG A 93 -17.95 20.82 8.48
CA ARG A 93 -17.65 19.42 8.79
C ARG A 93 -18.68 18.86 9.77
N LEU A 94 -18.97 17.58 9.66
CA LEU A 94 -20.00 16.91 10.44
C LEU A 94 -19.37 16.16 11.61
N LEU A 95 -19.98 16.27 12.79
CA LEU A 95 -19.54 15.57 14.00
C LEU A 95 -20.73 14.82 14.60
N ALA A 96 -20.65 13.49 14.60
CA ALA A 96 -21.60 12.61 15.27
C ALA A 96 -20.99 12.06 16.57
N CYS A 97 -21.63 12.35 17.70
CA CYS A 97 -21.22 11.85 19.01
C CYS A 97 -21.89 10.50 19.26
N GLY A 98 -21.18 9.40 19.06
CA GLY A 98 -21.67 8.03 19.27
C GLY A 98 -21.84 7.22 18.00
N ASP A 99 -22.54 6.09 18.12
CA ASP A 99 -22.75 5.13 17.03
C ASP A 99 -23.80 5.62 16.03
N VAL A 100 -23.50 5.54 14.73
CA VAL A 100 -24.44 5.85 13.65
C VAL A 100 -24.83 4.56 12.95
N SER A 101 -26.13 4.24 12.91
CA SER A 101 -26.61 3.05 12.21
C SER A 101 -27.90 3.36 11.47
N THR A 102 -27.88 3.28 10.15
CA THR A 102 -29.04 3.56 9.30
C THR A 102 -29.14 2.56 8.16
N ALA A 103 -30.38 2.19 7.82
CA ALA A 103 -30.69 1.44 6.62
C ALA A 103 -30.78 2.33 5.36
N ALA A 104 -31.05 3.63 5.55
CA ALA A 104 -31.14 4.59 4.46
C ALA A 104 -29.73 5.06 4.03
N PRO A 105 -29.55 5.43 2.75
CA PRO A 105 -28.28 6.00 2.29
C PRO A 105 -27.97 7.31 3.00
N ILE A 106 -26.70 7.51 3.35
CA ILE A 106 -26.18 8.81 3.79
C ILE A 106 -25.43 9.44 2.63
N LEU A 107 -25.73 10.71 2.33
CA LEU A 107 -24.99 11.51 1.37
C LEU A 107 -24.32 12.66 2.12
N ALA A 108 -22.99 12.66 2.20
CA ALA A 108 -22.22 13.68 2.90
C ALA A 108 -21.08 14.21 2.01
N PHE A 109 -21.20 15.48 1.61
CA PHE A 109 -20.19 16.16 0.80
C PHE A 109 -19.11 16.85 1.64
N GLN A 110 -19.37 17.03 2.94
CA GLN A 110 -18.41 17.54 3.91
C GLN A 110 -17.71 16.38 4.62
N ALA A 111 -16.56 16.67 5.24
CA ALA A 111 -15.86 15.68 6.03
C ALA A 111 -16.69 15.28 7.26
N VAL A 112 -16.84 13.98 7.47
CA VAL A 112 -17.62 13.40 8.56
C VAL A 112 -16.68 12.80 9.60
N TYR A 113 -16.90 13.13 10.87
CA TYR A 113 -16.28 12.48 12.01
C TYR A 113 -17.36 11.78 12.85
N VAL A 114 -17.15 10.50 13.13
CA VAL A 114 -18.02 9.69 14.01
C VAL A 114 -17.21 9.23 15.23
N ASP A 115 -17.58 9.71 16.42
CA ASP A 115 -16.98 9.32 17.71
C ASP A 115 -17.52 7.96 18.21
N GLY A 116 -17.64 7.00 17.29
CA GLY A 116 -18.28 5.71 17.46
C GLY A 116 -18.04 4.81 16.26
N GLY A 117 -18.83 3.76 16.13
CA GLY A 117 -18.95 2.93 14.94
C GLY A 117 -20.01 3.49 13.98
N MET A 118 -19.91 3.08 12.72
CA MET A 118 -20.82 3.53 11.68
C MET A 118 -21.28 2.37 10.80
N LYS A 119 -22.59 2.26 10.61
CA LYS A 119 -23.22 1.41 9.60
C LYS A 119 -24.11 2.24 8.70
N ALA A 120 -23.69 2.41 7.46
CA ALA A 120 -24.41 3.18 6.46
C ALA A 120 -25.16 2.27 5.48
N GLY A 121 -26.37 2.67 5.09
CA GLY A 121 -27.20 1.95 4.13
C GLY A 121 -26.56 1.83 2.75
N ALA A 122 -27.14 0.98 1.90
CA ALA A 122 -26.70 0.84 0.51
C ALA A 122 -26.81 2.17 -0.25
N GLY A 123 -25.86 2.44 -1.15
CA GLY A 123 -25.79 3.66 -1.96
C GLY A 123 -25.31 4.90 -1.20
N SER A 124 -24.70 4.74 -0.02
CA SER A 124 -24.17 5.88 0.74
C SER A 124 -22.95 6.48 0.04
N ALA A 125 -22.79 7.79 0.11
CA ALA A 125 -21.68 8.51 -0.52
C ALA A 125 -21.06 9.51 0.45
N PHE A 126 -19.74 9.44 0.58
CA PHE A 126 -18.94 10.31 1.42
C PHE A 126 -17.82 10.94 0.61
N ALA A 127 -17.60 12.23 0.82
CA ALA A 127 -16.32 12.83 0.45
C ALA A 127 -15.23 12.24 1.35
N SER A 128 -15.19 12.67 2.60
CA SER A 128 -14.19 12.28 3.61
C SER A 128 -14.85 11.72 4.87
N LEU A 129 -14.32 10.64 5.45
CA LEU A 129 -14.94 9.97 6.60
C LEU A 129 -13.92 9.44 7.60
N TYR A 130 -14.07 9.80 8.88
CA TYR A 130 -13.36 9.21 10.00
C TYR A 130 -14.35 8.54 10.96
N VAL A 131 -14.05 7.30 11.37
CA VAL A 131 -14.85 6.51 12.31
C VAL A 131 -13.94 5.96 13.41
N ALA A 132 -14.25 6.28 14.67
CA ALA A 132 -13.42 5.89 15.82
C ALA A 132 -13.50 4.39 16.19
N ARG A 133 -14.45 3.66 15.61
CA ARG A 133 -14.58 2.19 15.73
C ARG A 133 -14.71 1.55 14.34
N ASP A 134 -15.63 0.60 14.18
CA ASP A 134 -15.84 -0.13 12.93
C ASP A 134 -16.71 0.68 11.96
N LEU A 135 -16.37 0.62 10.67
CA LEU A 135 -17.11 1.22 9.55
C LEU A 135 -17.66 0.14 8.62
N GLU A 136 -18.98 0.08 8.47
CA GLU A 136 -19.69 -0.74 7.49
C GLU A 136 -20.41 0.15 6.47
N LEU A 137 -19.98 0.11 5.21
CA LEU A 137 -20.64 0.74 4.09
C LEU A 137 -21.42 -0.30 3.29
N GLY A 138 -22.74 -0.09 3.12
CA GLY A 138 -23.60 -0.96 2.33
C GLY A 138 -23.21 -1.06 0.85
N GLU A 139 -23.92 -1.90 0.10
CA GLU A 139 -23.68 -2.09 -1.34
C GLU A 139 -23.76 -0.79 -2.13
N GLY A 140 -22.93 -0.66 -3.18
CA GLY A 140 -22.92 0.51 -4.06
C GLY A 140 -22.45 1.81 -3.40
N SER A 141 -21.78 1.73 -2.24
CA SER A 141 -21.33 2.91 -1.51
C SER A 141 -20.07 3.53 -2.14
N LYS A 142 -19.88 4.84 -1.93
CA LYS A 142 -18.78 5.59 -2.54
C LYS A 142 -18.03 6.40 -1.50
N VAL A 143 -16.71 6.30 -1.55
CA VAL A 143 -15.77 7.22 -0.88
C VAL A 143 -15.00 7.93 -1.98
N ALA A 144 -15.18 9.24 -2.08
CA ALA A 144 -14.52 10.04 -3.11
C ALA A 144 -13.11 10.46 -2.70
N ASP A 145 -12.95 10.83 -1.42
CA ASP A 145 -11.75 11.50 -0.97
C ASP A 145 -10.83 10.64 -0.12
N TRP A 146 -11.31 10.26 1.06
CA TRP A 146 -10.64 9.30 1.91
C TRP A 146 -11.60 8.76 2.96
N ALA A 147 -11.35 7.55 3.45
CA ALA A 147 -12.05 7.01 4.62
C ALA A 147 -11.07 6.31 5.55
N HIS A 148 -11.28 6.47 6.85
CA HIS A 148 -10.51 5.82 7.90
C HIS A 148 -11.42 5.26 8.98
N ALA A 149 -11.13 4.04 9.42
CA ALA A 149 -11.71 3.43 10.61
C ALA A 149 -10.60 3.00 11.56
N GLU A 150 -10.64 3.39 12.83
CA GLU A 150 -9.67 2.88 13.82
C GLU A 150 -9.83 1.36 14.03
N GLY A 151 -11.05 0.83 13.82
CA GLY A 151 -11.37 -0.59 13.85
C GLY A 151 -11.31 -1.26 12.48
N ASP A 152 -12.32 -2.06 12.17
CA ASP A 152 -12.49 -2.71 10.87
C ASP A 152 -13.25 -1.81 9.89
N LEU A 153 -12.89 -1.88 8.60
CA LEU A 153 -13.61 -1.22 7.51
C LEU A 153 -14.15 -2.25 6.51
N ARG A 154 -15.43 -2.15 6.18
CA ARG A 154 -16.09 -3.02 5.21
C ARG A 154 -16.82 -2.20 4.16
N MET A 155 -16.58 -2.53 2.89
CA MET A 155 -17.31 -1.96 1.76
C MET A 155 -18.09 -3.07 1.05
N GLY A 156 -19.40 -2.86 0.93
CA GLY A 156 -20.31 -3.78 0.25
C GLY A 156 -20.05 -3.89 -1.24
N ARG A 157 -20.74 -4.82 -1.89
CA ARG A 157 -20.58 -5.10 -3.32
C ARG A 157 -20.90 -3.87 -4.17
N GLY A 158 -20.20 -3.71 -5.29
CA GLY A 158 -20.37 -2.57 -6.21
C GLY A 158 -19.86 -1.24 -5.66
N SER A 159 -19.13 -1.23 -4.55
CA SER A 159 -18.64 0.02 -3.94
C SER A 159 -17.39 0.57 -4.64
N THR A 160 -17.08 1.83 -4.35
CA THR A 160 -15.92 2.54 -4.90
C THR A 160 -15.15 3.24 -3.78
N ALA A 161 -13.88 2.89 -3.63
CA ALA A 161 -12.93 3.39 -2.64
C ALA A 161 -11.85 4.24 -3.31
N LEU A 162 -12.21 5.44 -3.77
CA LEU A 162 -11.27 6.28 -4.52
C LEU A 162 -10.24 6.92 -3.60
N ARG A 163 -9.08 7.22 -4.20
CA ARG A 163 -7.92 7.84 -3.58
C ARG A 163 -7.38 7.07 -2.38
N ARG A 164 -7.99 7.12 -1.19
CA ARG A 164 -7.41 6.52 0.03
C ARG A 164 -8.44 5.90 0.96
N VAL A 165 -8.27 4.64 1.30
CA VAL A 165 -9.04 3.99 2.37
C VAL A 165 -8.09 3.29 3.33
N SER A 166 -8.28 3.49 4.63
CA SER A 166 -7.49 2.82 5.65
C SER A 166 -8.30 2.30 6.82
N ALA A 167 -7.74 1.31 7.51
CA ALA A 167 -8.27 0.82 8.76
C ALA A 167 -7.16 0.40 9.73
N GLY A 168 -7.37 0.57 11.03
CA GLY A 168 -6.47 0.07 12.06
C GLY A 168 -6.52 -1.45 12.23
N GLY A 169 -7.61 -2.11 11.80
CA GLY A 169 -7.78 -3.55 11.83
C GLY A 169 -7.75 -4.19 10.44
N VAL A 170 -8.93 -4.48 9.89
CA VAL A 170 -9.08 -5.14 8.58
C VAL A 170 -9.89 -4.28 7.61
N VAL A 171 -9.39 -4.11 6.39
CA VAL A 171 -10.20 -3.63 5.26
C VAL A 171 -10.77 -4.83 4.49
N ARG A 172 -12.08 -4.84 4.26
CA ARG A 172 -12.76 -5.84 3.41
C ARG A 172 -13.44 -5.15 2.25
N LEU A 173 -13.05 -5.50 1.03
CA LEU A 173 -13.64 -4.98 -0.21
C LEU A 173 -14.42 -6.10 -0.89
N ALA A 174 -15.74 -6.07 -0.81
CA ALA A 174 -16.57 -7.11 -1.42
C ALA A 174 -16.57 -7.02 -2.96
N ALA A 175 -16.48 -8.15 -3.65
CA ALA A 175 -16.51 -8.17 -5.11
C ALA A 175 -17.93 -7.85 -5.66
N PRO A 176 -18.06 -7.07 -6.74
CA PRO A 176 -17.01 -6.24 -7.36
C PRO A 176 -16.76 -4.95 -6.55
N CYS A 177 -15.52 -4.49 -6.44
CA CYS A 177 -15.20 -3.20 -5.80
C CYS A 177 -14.02 -2.52 -6.48
N TRP A 178 -14.08 -1.20 -6.61
CA TRP A 178 -13.01 -0.38 -7.19
C TRP A 178 -12.22 0.33 -6.09
N PHE A 179 -10.91 0.47 -6.23
CA PHE A 179 -10.04 1.14 -5.26
C PHE A 179 -8.83 1.81 -5.93
N GLU A 180 -8.18 2.75 -5.26
CA GLU A 180 -6.86 3.27 -5.68
C GLU A 180 -5.78 2.90 -4.66
N ARG A 181 -5.94 3.38 -3.43
CA ARG A 181 -4.98 3.12 -2.35
C ARG A 181 -5.69 2.62 -1.10
N VAL A 182 -5.26 1.47 -0.61
CA VAL A 182 -5.85 0.79 0.54
C VAL A 182 -4.76 0.40 1.52
N HIS A 183 -4.96 0.65 2.81
CA HIS A 183 -4.01 0.26 3.84
C HIS A 183 -4.71 -0.31 5.07
N ALA A 184 -4.26 -1.49 5.50
CA ALA A 184 -4.58 -2.05 6.80
C ALA A 184 -3.56 -3.16 7.14
N PRO A 185 -3.43 -3.54 8.41
CA PRO A 185 -2.73 -4.78 8.77
C PRO A 185 -3.17 -6.00 7.94
N VAL A 186 -4.45 -6.05 7.55
CA VAL A 186 -4.98 -7.04 6.61
C VAL A 186 -6.00 -6.40 5.67
N VAL A 187 -5.80 -6.57 4.36
CA VAL A 187 -6.76 -6.23 3.31
C VAL A 187 -7.28 -7.53 2.69
N ARG A 188 -8.58 -7.75 2.76
CA ARG A 188 -9.27 -8.91 2.16
C ARG A 188 -10.06 -8.47 0.94
N LEU A 189 -9.79 -9.12 -0.18
CA LEU A 189 -10.37 -8.80 -1.48
C LEU A 189 -11.41 -9.90 -1.79
N GLY A 190 -12.69 -9.54 -1.79
CA GLY A 190 -13.83 -10.46 -1.94
C GLY A 190 -14.46 -10.90 -0.60
N GLY A 191 -15.53 -11.70 -0.67
CA GLY A 191 -16.26 -12.24 0.47
C GLY A 191 -17.29 -11.30 1.09
N ALA A 192 -18.53 -11.32 0.58
CA ALA A 192 -19.60 -10.41 1.02
C ALA A 192 -20.47 -10.93 2.20
N GLY A 193 -20.25 -12.12 2.74
CA GLY A 193 -21.32 -12.83 3.48
C GLY A 193 -20.96 -13.57 4.77
N GLY A 194 -19.76 -13.41 5.33
CA GLY A 194 -19.45 -14.01 6.63
C GLY A 194 -19.89 -13.11 7.79
N PRO A 195 -20.41 -13.63 8.91
CA PRO A 195 -20.38 -12.90 10.18
C PRO A 195 -18.93 -12.42 10.45
N PRO A 196 -18.69 -11.47 11.38
CA PRO A 196 -17.34 -11.21 11.85
C PRO A 196 -16.76 -12.53 12.33
N GLN A 197 -16.01 -13.23 11.47
CA GLN A 197 -15.18 -14.32 11.89
C GLN A 197 -14.22 -13.62 12.83
N GLY A 198 -14.46 -13.86 14.12
CA GLY A 198 -13.88 -13.11 15.22
C GLY A 198 -12.38 -12.98 15.01
N ARG A 199 -11.82 -11.88 15.53
CA ARG A 199 -10.38 -11.60 15.63
C ARG A 199 -9.59 -12.85 15.28
N VAL A 200 -9.08 -12.92 14.05
CA VAL A 200 -8.05 -13.91 13.74
C VAL A 200 -7.03 -13.71 14.85
N PRO A 201 -6.82 -14.68 15.75
CA PRO A 201 -5.93 -14.48 16.88
C PRO A 201 -4.60 -13.97 16.31
N HIS A 202 -4.01 -12.94 16.93
CA HIS A 202 -2.59 -12.66 16.73
C HIS A 202 -1.84 -13.99 16.91
N GLY A 203 -1.27 -14.51 15.83
CA GLY A 203 -0.65 -15.84 15.81
C GLY A 203 -1.47 -16.96 15.15
N ALA A 204 -2.55 -16.67 14.42
CA ALA A 204 -3.10 -17.67 13.50
C ALA A 204 -1.99 -18.03 12.48
N PRO A 205 -1.65 -19.33 12.33
CA PRO A 205 -0.65 -19.73 11.37
C PRO A 205 -1.05 -19.19 10.00
N VAL A 206 -0.07 -18.67 9.24
CA VAL A 206 -0.08 -18.75 7.76
C VAL A 206 -0.75 -20.07 7.40
N PRO A 207 -1.74 -20.14 6.48
CA PRO A 207 -2.37 -21.41 6.13
C PRO A 207 -1.28 -22.43 5.81
N ALA A 208 -0.95 -23.24 6.82
CA ALA A 208 0.05 -24.26 6.80
C ALA A 208 -0.68 -25.46 6.25
N GLN A 209 -0.88 -25.42 4.94
CA GLN A 209 -1.31 -26.55 4.13
C GLN A 209 -0.96 -26.27 2.67
N ALA A 210 0.31 -25.95 2.43
CA ALA A 210 0.96 -26.60 1.31
C ALA A 210 0.86 -28.10 1.62
N VAL A 211 0.08 -28.82 0.84
CA VAL A 211 0.31 -30.26 0.65
C VAL A 211 1.83 -30.43 0.55
N PRO A 212 2.47 -31.37 1.26
CA PRO A 212 3.90 -31.60 1.10
C PRO A 212 4.16 -32.04 -0.35
N VAL A 213 4.36 -31.07 -1.22
CA VAL A 213 4.80 -31.27 -2.59
C VAL A 213 6.29 -31.48 -2.47
N THR A 214 6.76 -32.64 -2.89
CA THR A 214 8.20 -32.91 -2.97
C THR A 214 8.81 -31.90 -3.94
N GLN A 215 9.63 -31.00 -3.41
CA GLN A 215 10.39 -30.04 -4.19
C GLN A 215 11.84 -30.51 -4.35
N GLN A 216 12.45 -30.19 -5.48
CA GLN A 216 13.86 -30.49 -5.76
C GLN A 216 14.70 -29.22 -5.64
N GLU A 217 15.86 -29.29 -4.97
CA GLU A 217 16.81 -28.17 -5.00
C GLU A 217 17.35 -27.98 -6.43
N ALA A 218 17.27 -26.75 -6.91
CA ALA A 218 17.74 -26.34 -8.22
C ALA A 218 18.72 -25.17 -8.08
N SER A 219 19.55 -24.99 -9.11
CA SER A 219 20.51 -23.88 -9.17
C SER A 219 20.17 -22.97 -10.34
N TYR A 220 20.29 -21.65 -10.13
CA TYR A 220 20.19 -20.71 -11.23
C TYR A 220 21.28 -20.92 -12.29
N GLY A 221 22.45 -21.44 -11.91
CA GLY A 221 23.55 -21.72 -12.83
C GLY A 221 23.26 -22.80 -13.88
N THR A 222 22.22 -23.63 -13.67
CA THR A 222 21.80 -24.64 -14.65
C THR A 222 20.80 -24.09 -15.67
N LEU A 223 20.33 -22.84 -15.50
CA LEU A 223 19.37 -22.24 -16.41
C LEU A 223 20.06 -21.76 -17.70
N PRO A 224 19.37 -21.81 -18.86
CA PRO A 224 19.88 -21.28 -20.10
C PRO A 224 20.26 -19.80 -19.96
N HIS A 225 21.44 -19.44 -20.47
CA HIS A 225 21.94 -18.05 -20.47
C HIS A 225 22.09 -17.38 -19.09
N ALA A 226 22.08 -18.17 -18.00
CA ALA A 226 22.36 -17.65 -16.68
C ALA A 226 23.83 -17.26 -16.55
N VAL A 227 24.05 -16.04 -16.07
CA VAL A 227 25.36 -15.49 -15.76
C VAL A 227 25.39 -15.14 -14.28
N GLU A 228 26.27 -15.80 -13.54
CA GLU A 228 26.53 -15.46 -12.15
C GLU A 228 27.12 -14.05 -12.06
N ARG A 229 26.55 -13.22 -11.19
CA ARG A 229 27.06 -11.88 -10.86
C ARG A 229 27.75 -11.88 -9.50
N THR A 230 27.17 -12.61 -8.57
CA THR A 230 27.74 -12.91 -7.24
C THR A 230 27.25 -14.30 -6.83
N ALA A 231 27.78 -14.82 -5.71
CA ALA A 231 27.38 -16.12 -5.16
C ALA A 231 25.86 -16.26 -4.90
N LEU A 232 25.12 -15.15 -4.74
CA LEU A 232 23.67 -15.13 -4.51
C LEU A 232 22.91 -14.27 -5.53
N LEU A 233 23.52 -13.95 -6.68
CA LEU A 233 22.86 -13.15 -7.71
C LEU A 233 23.16 -13.71 -9.10
N TYR A 234 22.11 -14.09 -9.80
CA TYR A 234 22.18 -14.54 -11.19
C TYR A 234 21.44 -13.59 -12.11
N MET A 235 21.92 -13.49 -13.35
CA MET A 235 21.31 -12.69 -14.39
C MET A 235 21.08 -13.54 -15.64
N VAL A 236 19.85 -13.59 -16.13
CA VAL A 236 19.49 -14.23 -17.41
C VAL A 236 19.17 -13.15 -18.44
N ARG A 237 19.84 -13.22 -19.60
CA ARG A 237 19.53 -12.35 -20.73
C ARG A 237 18.47 -13.02 -21.60
N GLY A 238 17.35 -12.33 -21.79
CA GLY A 238 16.15 -12.87 -22.46
C GLY A 238 15.17 -13.46 -21.47
N ASP A 239 14.31 -14.33 -21.97
CA ASP A 239 13.26 -14.97 -21.18
C ASP A 239 13.83 -16.11 -20.34
N CYS A 240 13.19 -16.37 -19.19
CA CYS A 240 13.63 -17.37 -18.24
C CYS A 240 12.42 -18.14 -17.70
N THR A 241 12.54 -19.46 -17.61
CA THR A 241 11.56 -20.32 -16.96
C THR A 241 12.23 -21.09 -15.84
N LEU A 242 11.73 -20.93 -14.62
CA LEU A 242 12.04 -21.81 -13.50
C LEU A 242 11.10 -23.01 -13.57
N PRO A 243 11.60 -24.25 -13.60
CA PRO A 243 10.76 -25.44 -13.57
C PRO A 243 9.85 -25.47 -12.33
N GLU A 244 8.75 -26.20 -12.44
CA GLU A 244 7.85 -26.46 -11.32
C GLU A 244 8.53 -27.24 -10.20
N ARG A 245 7.95 -27.17 -9.00
CA ARG A 245 8.35 -27.96 -7.82
C ARG A 245 9.85 -27.88 -7.52
N SER A 246 10.43 -26.70 -7.73
CA SER A 246 11.87 -26.47 -7.55
C SER A 246 12.12 -25.50 -6.41
N ILE A 247 13.27 -25.60 -5.75
CA ILE A 247 13.73 -24.62 -4.75
C ILE A 247 14.95 -23.90 -5.32
N TYR A 248 14.86 -22.58 -5.43
CA TYR A 248 15.95 -21.71 -5.84
C TYR A 248 16.38 -20.80 -4.68
N ARG A 249 17.68 -20.58 -4.53
CA ARG A 249 18.27 -19.70 -3.50
C ARG A 249 19.13 -18.63 -4.15
N GLY A 250 18.98 -17.40 -3.67
CA GLY A 250 19.60 -16.20 -4.22
C GLY A 250 18.62 -15.39 -5.06
N SER A 251 19.07 -14.22 -5.50
CA SER A 251 18.28 -13.29 -6.30
C SER A 251 18.48 -13.54 -7.80
N LEU A 252 17.43 -13.30 -8.58
CA LEU A 252 17.40 -13.50 -10.03
C LEU A 252 16.99 -12.23 -10.76
N VAL A 253 17.80 -11.81 -11.71
CA VAL A 253 17.51 -10.70 -12.64
C VAL A 253 17.30 -11.26 -14.05
N VAL A 254 16.14 -11.01 -14.63
CA VAL A 254 15.76 -11.44 -15.98
C VAL A 254 15.52 -10.23 -16.86
N THR A 255 16.18 -10.14 -18.01
CA THR A 255 15.98 -8.99 -18.91
C THR A 255 14.75 -9.14 -19.81
N GLY A 256 14.19 -10.34 -19.92
CA GLY A 256 12.93 -10.65 -20.62
C GLY A 256 11.82 -11.00 -19.66
N PHE A 257 10.95 -11.92 -20.07
CA PHE A 257 9.85 -12.46 -19.28
C PHE A 257 10.32 -13.58 -18.35
N LEU A 258 9.91 -13.55 -17.09
CA LEU A 258 10.18 -14.62 -16.12
C LEU A 258 8.91 -15.44 -15.84
N THR A 259 8.98 -16.74 -16.06
CA THR A 259 7.95 -17.70 -15.64
C THR A 259 8.48 -18.54 -14.49
N ILE A 260 7.81 -18.51 -13.33
CA ILE A 260 8.09 -19.38 -12.20
C ILE A 260 7.07 -20.52 -12.23
N GLY A 261 7.53 -21.76 -12.31
CA GLY A 261 6.67 -22.93 -12.32
C GLY A 261 5.81 -23.08 -11.07
N ALA A 262 4.75 -23.87 -11.17
CA ALA A 262 3.85 -24.15 -10.06
C ALA A 262 4.58 -24.81 -8.88
N PHE A 263 4.19 -24.48 -7.66
CA PHE A 263 4.77 -25.00 -6.42
C PHE A 263 6.28 -24.81 -6.32
N THR A 264 6.86 -23.85 -7.03
CA THR A 264 8.28 -23.51 -6.95
C THR A 264 8.51 -22.50 -5.82
N THR A 265 9.60 -22.65 -5.09
CA THR A 265 10.01 -21.74 -4.03
C THR A 265 11.25 -20.97 -4.44
N VAL A 266 11.18 -19.65 -4.42
CA VAL A 266 12.31 -18.75 -4.63
C VAL A 266 12.63 -18.06 -3.32
N ILE A 267 13.87 -18.21 -2.86
CA ILE A 267 14.40 -17.59 -1.65
C ILE A 267 15.41 -16.52 -2.05
N GLY A 268 14.92 -15.29 -2.20
CA GLY A 268 15.67 -14.15 -2.74
C GLY A 268 14.80 -13.23 -3.58
N ASP A 269 15.38 -12.14 -4.06
CA ASP A 269 14.67 -11.12 -4.82
C ASP A 269 14.59 -11.48 -6.31
N ILE A 270 13.49 -11.11 -6.94
CA ILE A 270 13.25 -11.27 -8.36
C ILE A 270 13.10 -9.90 -9.00
N LYS A 271 13.81 -9.69 -10.10
CA LYS A 271 13.59 -8.55 -10.99
C LYS A 271 13.45 -9.03 -12.43
N ALA A 272 12.35 -8.66 -13.09
CA ALA A 272 12.18 -8.91 -14.52
C ALA A 272 11.81 -7.62 -15.26
N ARG A 273 12.12 -7.54 -16.56
CA ARG A 273 11.68 -6.42 -17.40
C ARG A 273 10.41 -6.74 -18.19
N GLY A 274 10.39 -7.90 -18.85
CA GLY A 274 9.33 -8.27 -19.79
C GLY A 274 8.04 -8.77 -19.13
N GLY A 275 8.04 -8.98 -17.81
CA GLY A 275 6.91 -9.55 -17.09
C GLY A 275 7.35 -10.64 -16.11
N VAL A 276 6.49 -10.92 -15.14
CA VAL A 276 6.64 -12.05 -14.21
C VAL A 276 5.32 -12.80 -14.13
N THR A 277 5.35 -14.11 -14.38
CA THR A 277 4.28 -15.03 -14.01
C THR A 277 4.76 -15.92 -12.88
N VAL A 278 4.05 -15.92 -11.76
CA VAL A 278 4.30 -16.78 -10.61
C VAL A 278 3.25 -17.88 -10.61
N GLY A 279 3.70 -19.12 -10.82
CA GLY A 279 2.85 -20.31 -10.95
C GLY A 279 2.01 -20.61 -9.72
N GLU A 280 0.94 -21.39 -9.91
CA GLU A 280 0.02 -21.78 -8.84
C GLU A 280 0.76 -22.34 -7.62
N GLY A 281 0.39 -21.88 -6.42
CA GLY A 281 0.98 -22.35 -5.16
C GLY A 281 2.48 -22.10 -5.00
N ALA A 282 3.11 -21.34 -5.89
CA ALA A 282 4.51 -20.98 -5.76
C ALA A 282 4.73 -19.96 -4.62
N VAL A 283 5.95 -19.96 -4.09
CA VAL A 283 6.34 -19.14 -2.95
C VAL A 283 7.53 -18.27 -3.34
N VAL A 284 7.45 -16.97 -3.08
CA VAL A 284 8.57 -16.04 -3.25
C VAL A 284 8.88 -15.38 -1.91
N GLN A 285 10.05 -15.68 -1.37
CA GLN A 285 10.58 -15.13 -0.13
C GLN A 285 11.58 -14.01 -0.44
N GLY A 286 11.07 -12.91 -0.97
CA GLY A 286 11.84 -11.74 -1.38
C GLY A 286 10.97 -10.76 -2.15
N ALA A 287 11.57 -9.67 -2.63
CA ALA A 287 10.87 -8.68 -3.44
C ALA A 287 10.62 -9.20 -4.86
N ILE A 288 9.46 -8.86 -5.44
CA ILE A 288 9.16 -9.04 -6.86
C ILE A 288 9.10 -7.65 -7.48
N THR A 289 10.05 -7.33 -8.34
CA THR A 289 10.05 -6.08 -9.12
C THR A 289 9.88 -6.36 -10.60
N CYS A 290 8.95 -5.66 -11.26
CA CYS A 290 8.74 -5.81 -12.69
C CYS A 290 8.46 -4.47 -13.39
N GLU A 291 8.96 -4.29 -14.61
CA GLU A 291 8.66 -3.10 -15.43
C GLU A 291 7.30 -3.25 -16.13
N GLN A 292 6.93 -4.43 -16.64
CA GLN A 292 5.69 -4.59 -17.42
C GLN A 292 4.48 -5.10 -16.64
N SER A 293 4.39 -6.40 -16.36
CA SER A 293 3.23 -6.97 -15.68
C SER A 293 3.62 -8.09 -14.72
N VAL A 294 2.90 -8.19 -13.60
CA VAL A 294 3.06 -9.30 -12.64
C VAL A 294 1.75 -10.07 -12.56
N TYR A 295 1.81 -11.38 -12.80
CA TYR A 295 0.70 -12.31 -12.65
C TYR A 295 1.01 -13.28 -11.53
N LEU A 296 0.31 -13.13 -10.39
CA LEU A 296 0.34 -14.11 -9.31
C LEU A 296 -0.83 -15.06 -9.52
N LEU A 297 -0.57 -16.30 -9.93
CA LEU A 297 -1.61 -17.30 -10.14
C LEU A 297 -2.22 -17.78 -8.80
N PRO A 298 -3.29 -18.60 -8.80
CA PRO A 298 -3.97 -18.97 -7.57
C PRO A 298 -3.05 -19.56 -6.49
N GLY A 299 -3.31 -19.21 -5.24
CA GLY A 299 -2.59 -19.73 -4.07
C GLY A 299 -1.13 -19.31 -3.94
N VAL A 300 -0.64 -18.35 -4.73
CA VAL A 300 0.74 -17.84 -4.61
C VAL A 300 0.96 -17.17 -3.24
N LEU A 301 2.14 -17.38 -2.67
CA LEU A 301 2.61 -16.70 -1.46
C LEU A 301 3.79 -15.78 -1.80
N ALA A 302 3.56 -14.47 -1.88
CA ALA A 302 4.62 -13.47 -2.09
C ALA A 302 4.92 -12.77 -0.77
N LEU A 303 5.99 -13.16 -0.08
CA LEU A 303 6.25 -12.69 1.29
C LEU A 303 6.89 -11.29 1.34
N GLY A 304 7.53 -10.85 0.25
CA GLY A 304 8.09 -9.52 0.11
C GLY A 304 7.21 -8.56 -0.68
N PRO A 305 7.69 -7.35 -0.97
CA PRO A 305 6.94 -6.37 -1.76
C PRO A 305 6.80 -6.79 -3.21
N VAL A 306 5.66 -6.46 -3.80
CA VAL A 306 5.36 -6.65 -5.22
C VAL A 306 5.22 -5.28 -5.85
N VAL A 307 6.20 -4.90 -6.66
CA VAL A 307 6.26 -3.58 -7.30
C VAL A 307 6.30 -3.77 -8.81
N CYS A 308 5.30 -3.25 -9.49
CA CYS A 308 5.18 -3.28 -10.94
C CYS A 308 4.99 -1.86 -11.48
N GLU A 309 5.64 -1.48 -12.59
CA GLU A 309 5.30 -0.21 -13.26
C GLU A 309 4.02 -0.32 -14.10
N GLY A 310 3.67 -1.51 -14.58
CA GLY A 310 2.39 -1.77 -15.24
C GLY A 310 1.43 -2.57 -14.35
N ASP A 311 0.83 -3.62 -14.89
CA ASP A 311 -0.37 -4.20 -14.29
C ASP A 311 -0.04 -5.37 -13.33
N VAL A 312 -0.80 -5.49 -12.24
CA VAL A 312 -0.67 -6.60 -11.28
C VAL A 312 -1.98 -7.37 -11.23
N LEU A 313 -1.91 -8.69 -11.44
CA LEU A 313 -3.01 -9.62 -11.22
C LEU A 313 -2.74 -10.45 -9.97
N LEU A 314 -3.66 -10.43 -9.02
CA LEU A 314 -3.66 -11.28 -7.82
C LEU A 314 -4.72 -12.37 -8.00
N GLY A 315 -4.28 -13.60 -8.21
CA GLY A 315 -5.15 -14.77 -8.35
C GLY A 315 -5.86 -15.16 -7.06
N THR A 316 -6.90 -15.97 -7.18
CA THR A 316 -7.70 -16.48 -6.05
C THR A 316 -6.81 -17.11 -4.98
N GLY A 317 -7.01 -16.70 -3.72
CA GLY A 317 -6.24 -17.25 -2.58
C GLY A 317 -4.77 -16.83 -2.53
N THR A 318 -4.32 -15.90 -3.38
CA THR A 318 -2.98 -15.32 -3.28
C THR A 318 -2.84 -14.57 -1.97
N VAL A 319 -1.69 -14.72 -1.30
CA VAL A 319 -1.34 -13.95 -0.10
C VAL A 319 -0.07 -13.16 -0.36
N VAL A 320 -0.11 -11.86 -0.10
CA VAL A 320 1.06 -10.99 -0.17
C VAL A 320 1.39 -10.41 1.22
N GLY A 321 2.63 -10.60 1.66
CA GLY A 321 3.10 -10.25 3.01
C GLY A 321 2.62 -11.20 4.09
N LEU A 322 2.90 -10.83 5.35
CA LEU A 322 2.50 -11.57 6.55
C LEU A 322 1.93 -10.62 7.60
N ALA A 323 1.17 -11.15 8.56
CA ALA A 323 0.57 -10.35 9.63
C ALA A 323 1.62 -9.64 10.51
N ASP A 324 2.80 -10.22 10.65
CA ASP A 324 3.96 -9.69 11.39
C ASP A 324 5.01 -9.01 10.48
N ALA A 325 4.86 -9.13 9.16
CA ALA A 325 5.72 -8.50 8.16
C ALA A 325 4.85 -7.88 7.05
N LEU A 326 4.30 -6.70 7.34
CA LEU A 326 3.50 -5.94 6.39
C LEU A 326 4.35 -5.54 5.18
N THR A 327 3.73 -5.55 4.01
CA THR A 327 4.37 -5.22 2.74
C THR A 327 3.46 -4.39 1.84
N THR A 328 3.93 -4.13 0.63
CA THR A 328 3.23 -3.33 -0.37
C THR A 328 3.06 -4.10 -1.67
N VAL A 329 1.85 -4.01 -2.24
CA VAL A 329 1.58 -4.29 -3.65
C VAL A 329 1.36 -2.95 -4.36
N SER A 330 2.17 -2.65 -5.36
CA SER A 330 2.07 -1.43 -6.17
C SER A 330 2.11 -1.76 -7.65
N GLY A 331 1.23 -1.11 -8.41
CA GLY A 331 1.06 -1.28 -9.85
C GLY A 331 0.35 -0.08 -10.46
N ARG A 332 0.40 0.07 -11.78
CA ARG A 332 -0.46 1.02 -12.51
C ARG A 332 -1.92 0.65 -12.33
N CYS A 333 -2.28 -0.58 -12.69
CA CYS A 333 -3.57 -1.18 -12.46
C CYS A 333 -3.42 -2.44 -11.61
N ILE A 334 -4.34 -2.67 -10.67
CA ILE A 334 -4.37 -3.89 -9.85
C ILE A 334 -5.70 -4.60 -10.05
N VAL A 335 -5.67 -5.85 -10.52
CA VAL A 335 -6.85 -6.70 -10.57
C VAL A 335 -6.68 -7.80 -9.55
N ALA A 336 -7.62 -7.92 -8.62
CA ALA A 336 -7.62 -8.97 -7.61
C ALA A 336 -8.84 -9.86 -7.76
N GLU A 337 -8.60 -11.16 -7.76
CA GLU A 337 -9.67 -12.15 -7.66
C GLU A 337 -10.16 -12.28 -6.21
N GLU A 338 -11.39 -12.77 -6.07
CA GLU A 338 -11.98 -13.04 -4.76
C GLU A 338 -11.14 -14.05 -3.98
N GLY A 339 -10.89 -13.76 -2.70
CA GLY A 339 -10.06 -14.56 -1.81
C GLY A 339 -8.60 -14.15 -1.71
N ALA A 340 -8.13 -13.19 -2.52
CA ALA A 340 -6.80 -12.63 -2.36
C ALA A 340 -6.68 -11.81 -1.05
N VAL A 341 -5.51 -11.89 -0.41
CA VAL A 341 -5.20 -11.21 0.85
C VAL A 341 -3.88 -10.47 0.72
N VAL A 342 -3.85 -9.22 1.15
CA VAL A 342 -2.62 -8.43 1.26
C VAL A 342 -2.47 -7.94 2.69
N HIS A 343 -1.30 -8.15 3.26
CA HIS A 343 -0.91 -7.61 4.56
C HIS A 343 -0.15 -6.30 4.34
N GLY A 344 -0.79 -5.17 4.67
CA GLY A 344 -0.23 -3.83 4.49
C GLY A 344 -0.94 -3.03 3.41
N THR A 345 -0.20 -2.59 2.40
CA THR A 345 -0.68 -1.57 1.44
C THR A 345 -0.94 -2.15 0.06
N LEU A 346 -2.09 -1.84 -0.53
CA LEU A 346 -2.37 -1.94 -1.96
C LEU A 346 -2.39 -0.54 -2.56
N TRP A 347 -1.65 -0.33 -3.65
CA TRP A 347 -1.61 0.95 -4.34
C TRP A 347 -1.63 0.76 -5.85
N ALA A 348 -2.83 0.94 -6.43
CA ALA A 348 -2.99 1.12 -7.86
C ALA A 348 -2.84 2.62 -8.20
N HIS A 349 -1.93 2.97 -9.10
CA HIS A 349 -1.69 4.36 -9.48
C HIS A 349 -2.82 4.95 -10.34
N GLU A 350 -3.48 4.11 -11.14
CA GLU A 350 -4.64 4.50 -11.94
C GLU A 350 -5.90 3.90 -11.32
N ILE A 351 -6.01 2.58 -11.25
CA ILE A 351 -7.21 1.93 -10.76
C ILE A 351 -6.99 0.47 -10.32
N GLY A 352 -7.60 0.11 -9.20
CA GLY A 352 -7.69 -1.22 -8.65
C GLY A 352 -9.11 -1.77 -8.75
N MET A 353 -9.26 -3.07 -9.02
CA MET A 353 -10.55 -3.75 -9.07
C MET A 353 -10.47 -5.10 -8.38
N VAL A 354 -11.39 -5.34 -7.45
CA VAL A 354 -11.73 -6.68 -6.99
C VAL A 354 -12.80 -7.23 -7.93
N LYS A 355 -12.49 -8.31 -8.65
CA LYS A 355 -13.43 -8.96 -9.58
C LYS A 355 -14.14 -10.14 -8.91
N HIS A 356 -15.31 -10.50 -9.42
CA HIS A 356 -15.87 -11.82 -9.13
C HIS A 356 -15.04 -12.89 -9.84
N ALA A 357 -14.88 -14.04 -9.16
CA ALA A 357 -14.29 -15.24 -9.74
C ALA A 357 -15.11 -15.76 -10.92
#